data_AF-A0AA39UWP3-F1
#
_entry.id   AF-A0AA39UWP3-F1
#
_cell.length_a   1.000
_cell.length_b   1.000
_cell.length_c   1.000
_cell.angle_alpha   90.00
_cell.angle_beta   90.00
_cell.angle_gamma   90.00
#
_symmetry.space_group_name_H-M   'P 1'
#
loop_
_entity.id
_entity.type
_entity.pdbx_description
1 polymer ?
#
loop_
_entity_poly.entity_id
_entity_poly.type
_entity_poly.pdbx_seq_one_letter_code
_entity_poly.pdbx_strand_id
1 'polypeptide(L)'
;TPINGYEWPVPIPKGASLDLIRIKMLNLGVEYTWLDVICLRQRGGPREDLCGEEWKLDMPTIGIVYRWACVVCYLSGLGLPLSLKEGDLESNWCWFRRVWTVQEVGGERMIAGDTPDGPMHAEPIDDAGTYEDKILTKFHKQLNSAKMTYSLYGVLSAMQDWISTYPVDKVARLAYSLWTMAIPAYYESQSLEDAWTALVNEMSSTIWGELLFRYPEPGTGCKKWRPSWEQVMEKPLPKDKDLKALSWVERDDDDWYHGPCIERGFVHGLAVGGEEGINRCRELVVEDTDRISHAFSITASHQYPIPEDMYTLHGSNPFNWENKIRLTQY
;
A
#
# COMPACT_ATOMS: atom_id res chain seq x y z
N THR A 1 14.72 28.35 10.14
CA THR A 1 15.52 28.20 11.38
C THR A 1 16.99 28.41 11.03
N PRO A 2 17.93 28.64 11.96
CA PRO A 2 19.33 28.91 11.59
C PRO A 2 19.97 27.78 10.75
N ILE A 3 19.49 26.55 10.91
CA ILE A 3 19.95 25.35 10.20
C ILE A 3 19.84 25.43 8.67
N ASN A 4 18.89 26.21 8.14
CA ASN A 4 18.62 26.35 6.71
C ASN A 4 18.64 27.83 6.29
N GLY A 5 19.50 28.64 6.90
CA GLY A 5 19.62 30.05 6.54
C GLY A 5 18.34 30.88 6.80
N TYR A 6 17.47 30.41 7.71
CA TYR A 6 16.16 31.00 7.99
C TYR A 6 15.16 30.96 6.83
N GLU A 7 15.39 30.12 5.82
CA GLU A 7 14.47 29.97 4.70
C GLU A 7 13.16 29.30 5.11
N TRP A 8 13.19 28.28 5.99
CA TRP A 8 11.97 27.57 6.38
C TRP A 8 11.93 27.18 7.87
N PRO A 9 10.75 27.08 8.48
CA PRO A 9 10.62 26.64 9.88
C PRO A 9 10.80 25.12 10.00
N VAL A 10 11.92 24.67 10.58
CA VAL A 10 12.15 23.24 10.87
C VAL A 10 11.63 22.90 12.27
N PRO A 11 10.61 22.02 12.41
CA PRO A 11 10.09 21.61 13.71
C PRO A 11 11.05 20.61 14.37
N ILE A 12 11.77 21.04 15.40
CA ILE A 12 12.63 20.18 16.23
C ILE A 12 11.92 19.97 17.58
N PRO A 13 11.75 18.72 18.05
CA PRO A 13 11.14 18.47 19.35
C PRO A 13 11.86 19.22 20.47
N LYS A 14 11.09 19.71 21.46
CA LYS A 14 11.67 20.41 22.61
C LYS A 14 12.60 19.46 23.37
N GLY A 15 13.86 19.89 23.55
CA GLY A 15 14.89 19.10 24.21
C GLY A 15 15.72 18.21 23.27
N ALA A 16 15.39 18.15 21.98
CA ALA A 16 16.26 17.52 20.99
C ALA A 16 17.44 18.43 20.64
N SER A 17 18.62 17.84 20.45
CA SER A 17 19.85 18.53 20.05
C SER A 17 20.44 17.86 18.82
N LEU A 18 20.74 18.66 17.79
CA LEU A 18 21.39 18.20 16.56
C LEU A 18 22.79 17.65 16.83
N ASP A 19 23.50 18.19 17.82
CA ASP A 19 24.82 17.70 18.22
C ASP A 19 24.72 16.29 18.79
N LEU A 20 23.69 16.00 19.60
CA LEU A 20 23.46 14.66 20.13
C LEU A 20 23.07 13.66 19.04
N ILE A 21 22.24 14.11 18.07
CA ILE A 21 21.90 13.30 16.90
C ILE A 21 23.17 13.00 16.09
N ARG A 22 24.01 14.01 15.83
CA ARG A 22 25.28 13.85 15.14
C ARG A 22 26.19 12.85 15.85
N ILE A 23 26.36 12.96 17.16
CA ILE A 23 27.15 12.01 17.96
C ILE A 23 26.59 10.59 17.80
N LYS A 24 25.26 10.42 17.85
CA LYS A 24 24.62 9.12 17.66
C LYS A 24 24.87 8.56 16.26
N MET A 25 24.80 9.37 15.21
CA MET A 25 25.14 8.96 13.84
C MET A 25 26.61 8.55 13.71
N LEU A 26 27.54 9.31 14.31
CA LEU A 26 28.97 8.98 14.31
C LEU A 26 29.26 7.66 15.03
N ASN A 27 28.56 7.37 16.13
CA ASN A 27 28.67 6.09 16.84
C ASN A 27 28.12 4.91 16.03
N LEU A 28 27.20 5.16 15.10
CA LEU A 28 26.73 4.17 14.12
C LEU A 28 27.68 4.03 12.92
N GLY A 29 28.80 4.76 12.90
CA GLY A 29 29.79 4.73 11.82
C GLY A 29 29.39 5.54 10.58
N VAL A 30 28.39 6.42 10.71
CA VAL A 30 27.88 7.22 9.58
C VAL A 30 28.68 8.51 9.44
N GLU A 31 29.31 8.72 8.28
CA GLU A 31 30.06 9.94 7.97
C GLU A 31 29.17 11.07 7.44
N TYR A 32 28.17 10.72 6.61
CA TYR A 32 27.22 11.64 6.01
C TYR A 32 25.81 11.10 6.17
N THR A 33 24.87 11.95 6.56
CA THR A 33 23.46 11.60 6.63
C THR A 33 22.60 12.73 6.10
N TRP A 34 21.48 12.36 5.50
CA TRP A 34 20.43 13.29 5.11
C TRP A 34 19.34 13.30 6.17
N LEU A 35 18.96 14.49 6.65
CA LEU A 35 17.95 14.65 7.71
C LEU A 35 16.61 15.09 7.11
N ASP A 36 15.66 14.17 7.09
CA ASP A 36 14.39 14.33 6.41
C ASP A 36 13.47 15.43 6.98
N VAL A 37 13.52 15.70 8.29
CA VAL A 37 12.66 16.71 8.96
C VAL A 37 12.85 18.13 8.37
N ILE A 38 13.93 18.35 7.61
CA ILE A 38 14.24 19.61 6.95
C ILE A 38 13.54 19.75 5.59
N CYS A 39 13.12 18.65 4.95
CA CYS A 39 12.91 18.61 3.50
C CYS A 39 11.46 18.66 3.05
N LEU A 40 10.49 18.80 3.98
CA LEU A 40 9.11 18.46 3.64
C LEU A 40 8.08 19.48 4.06
N ARG A 41 7.42 20.00 3.03
CA ARG A 41 6.11 20.65 3.05
C ARG A 41 5.91 21.65 4.18
N GLN A 42 6.94 22.48 4.40
CA GLN A 42 6.94 23.52 5.42
C GLN A 42 6.20 24.73 4.87
N ARG A 43 5.18 25.19 5.60
CA ARG A 43 4.53 26.47 5.34
C ARG A 43 5.15 27.55 6.23
N GLY A 44 5.01 28.80 5.84
CA GLY A 44 5.44 29.98 6.59
C GLY A 44 6.85 30.46 6.26
N GLY A 45 7.42 30.08 5.12
CA GLY A 45 8.69 30.60 4.61
C GLY A 45 8.51 31.82 3.67
N PRO A 46 9.59 32.55 3.35
CA PRO A 46 9.55 33.69 2.45
C PRO A 46 9.37 33.29 0.97
N ARG A 47 9.41 32.00 0.64
CA ARG A 47 9.28 31.43 -0.72
C ARG A 47 8.08 30.49 -0.90
N GLU A 48 6.99 30.76 -0.18
CA GLU A 48 5.75 29.96 -0.29
C GLU A 48 5.21 29.87 -1.72
N ASP A 49 5.55 30.84 -2.58
CA ASP A 49 5.20 30.84 -4.01
C ASP A 49 5.80 29.65 -4.78
N LEU A 50 6.91 29.08 -4.31
CA LEU A 50 7.57 27.94 -4.95
C LEU A 50 7.01 26.58 -4.52
N CYS A 51 6.32 26.52 -3.38
CA CYS A 51 5.83 25.27 -2.80
C CYS A 51 4.98 24.46 -3.79
N GLY A 52 4.10 25.13 -4.54
CA GLY A 52 3.25 24.45 -5.51
C GLY A 52 4.02 23.78 -6.64
N GLU A 53 5.13 24.36 -7.10
CA GLU A 53 5.98 23.76 -8.15
C GLU A 53 6.92 22.69 -7.58
N GLU A 54 7.52 22.92 -6.42
CA GLU A 54 8.39 21.94 -5.74
C GLU A 54 7.61 20.68 -5.39
N TRP A 55 6.42 20.84 -4.81
CA TRP A 55 5.60 19.71 -4.35
C TRP A 55 5.08 18.84 -5.49
N LYS A 56 4.97 19.36 -6.72
CA LYS A 56 4.61 18.54 -7.89
C LYS A 56 5.55 17.35 -8.07
N LEU A 57 6.83 17.56 -7.82
CA LEU A 57 7.87 16.55 -7.97
C LEU A 57 8.19 15.89 -6.63
N ASP A 58 8.45 16.68 -5.59
CA ASP A 58 9.03 16.17 -4.34
C ASP A 58 8.08 15.21 -3.60
N MET A 59 6.78 15.54 -3.55
CA MET A 59 5.78 14.77 -2.82
C MET A 59 5.71 13.30 -3.27
N PRO A 60 5.62 13.00 -4.58
CA PRO A 60 5.55 11.63 -5.02
C PRO A 60 6.93 10.96 -5.18
N THR A 61 8.04 11.71 -5.28
CA THR A 61 9.38 11.12 -5.47
C THR A 61 10.16 10.83 -4.20
N ILE A 62 9.91 11.53 -3.10
CA ILE A 62 10.76 11.48 -1.89
C ILE A 62 11.07 10.05 -1.39
N GLY A 63 10.12 9.12 -1.54
CA GLY A 63 10.27 7.74 -1.11
C GLY A 63 11.43 7.01 -1.78
N ILE A 64 11.84 7.46 -2.97
CA ILE A 64 12.95 6.88 -3.71
C ILE A 64 14.28 6.98 -2.97
N VAL A 65 14.46 8.03 -2.16
CA VAL A 65 15.72 8.30 -1.44
C VAL A 65 15.97 7.24 -0.38
N TYR A 66 14.92 6.73 0.27
CA TYR A 66 15.04 5.73 1.32
C TYR A 66 15.25 4.31 0.79
N ARG A 67 14.91 4.04 -0.48
CA ARG A 67 14.85 2.67 -1.05
C ARG A 67 16.13 1.88 -0.84
N TRP A 68 17.25 2.51 -1.10
CA TRP A 68 18.58 1.89 -1.09
C TRP A 68 19.46 2.45 0.03
N ALA A 69 18.87 3.26 0.92
CA ALA A 69 19.57 3.85 2.03
C ALA A 69 19.31 3.05 3.30
N CYS A 70 20.29 3.05 4.21
CA CYS A 70 20.04 2.69 5.58
C CYS A 70 19.31 3.85 6.26
N VAL A 71 18.10 3.59 6.76
CA VAL A 71 17.26 4.62 7.38
C VAL A 71 17.32 4.51 8.89
N VAL A 72 17.56 5.64 9.56
CA VAL A 72 17.55 5.72 11.03
C VAL A 72 16.29 6.44 11.49
N CYS A 73 15.35 5.69 12.06
CA CYS A 73 14.01 6.20 12.41
C CYS A 73 13.90 6.52 13.89
N TYR A 74 13.46 7.73 14.23
CA TYR A 74 13.09 8.13 15.59
C TYR A 74 11.56 8.08 15.76
N LEU A 75 11.03 6.95 16.24
CA LEU A 75 9.58 6.73 16.30
C LEU A 75 8.85 7.67 17.28
N SER A 76 9.51 8.08 18.38
CA SER A 76 8.96 9.03 19.37
C SER A 76 9.25 10.50 19.03
N GLY A 77 9.88 10.78 17.88
CA GLY A 77 10.28 12.12 17.45
C GLY A 77 11.81 12.31 17.44
N LEU A 78 12.28 13.10 16.47
CA LEU A 78 13.71 13.28 16.19
C LEU A 78 14.52 13.66 17.44
N GLY A 79 15.55 12.87 17.73
CA GLY A 79 16.46 13.10 18.86
C GLY A 79 15.92 12.69 20.23
N LEU A 80 14.66 12.23 20.32
CA LEU A 80 14.06 11.76 21.56
C LEU A 80 14.33 10.27 21.80
N PRO A 81 14.40 9.83 23.07
CA PRO A 81 14.42 8.41 23.40
C PRO A 81 13.10 7.74 22.98
N LEU A 82 13.20 6.48 22.55
CA LEU A 82 12.04 5.66 22.24
C LEU A 82 11.32 5.36 23.55
N SER A 83 10.12 5.90 23.69
CA SER A 83 9.27 5.67 24.85
C SER A 83 7.84 5.44 24.40
N LEU A 84 7.12 4.62 25.15
CA LEU A 84 5.72 4.28 24.91
C LEU A 84 4.91 4.75 26.12
N LYS A 85 3.95 5.64 25.89
CA LYS A 85 2.93 6.01 26.87
C LYS A 85 1.57 5.61 26.35
N GLU A 86 0.62 5.42 27.27
CA GLU A 86 -0.75 5.11 26.91
C GLU A 86 -1.33 6.16 25.94
N GLY A 87 -1.86 5.69 24.81
CA GLY A 87 -2.39 6.52 23.74
C GLY A 87 -1.38 6.97 22.68
N ASP A 88 -0.07 6.73 22.85
CA ASP A 88 0.94 7.15 21.87
C ASP A 88 0.79 6.42 20.53
N LEU A 89 0.39 5.13 20.53
CA LEU A 89 0.21 4.33 19.32
C LEU A 89 -1.08 4.69 18.54
N GLU A 90 -1.99 5.38 19.21
CA GLU A 90 -3.30 5.81 18.75
C GLU A 90 -3.28 7.28 18.36
N SER A 91 -2.23 8.01 18.72
CA SER A 91 -2.04 9.40 18.35
C SER A 91 -1.91 9.56 16.83
N ASN A 92 -2.48 10.64 16.29
CA ASN A 92 -2.26 11.06 14.89
C ASN A 92 -0.80 11.48 14.64
N TRP A 93 -0.02 11.65 15.71
CA TRP A 93 1.42 11.92 15.66
C TRP A 93 2.26 10.64 15.65
N CYS A 94 1.65 9.48 15.87
CA CYS A 94 2.33 8.20 15.85
C CYS A 94 2.90 7.91 14.46
N TRP A 95 4.17 7.49 14.42
CA TRP A 95 4.86 7.10 13.19
C TRP A 95 4.08 6.01 12.43
N PHE A 96 3.50 5.02 13.11
CA PHE A 96 2.77 3.91 12.48
C PHE A 96 1.45 4.31 11.81
N ARG A 97 0.92 5.50 12.10
CA ARG A 97 -0.38 5.96 11.60
C ARG A 97 -0.28 7.00 10.49
N ARG A 98 0.92 7.47 10.17
CA ARG A 98 1.11 8.56 9.21
C ARG A 98 1.34 8.01 7.83
N VAL A 99 0.61 8.55 6.87
CA VAL A 99 0.87 8.24 5.46
C VAL A 99 2.30 8.66 5.06
N TRP A 100 2.91 9.60 5.80
CA TRP A 100 4.28 10.03 5.52
C TRP A 100 5.38 8.99 5.74
N THR A 101 5.20 8.10 6.69
CA THR A 101 6.26 7.22 7.19
C THR A 101 6.41 5.92 6.39
N VAL A 102 5.45 5.65 5.50
CA VAL A 102 5.40 4.50 4.59
C VAL A 102 6.62 4.43 3.69
N GLN A 103 7.05 5.60 3.24
CA GLN A 103 8.18 5.78 2.35
C GLN A 103 9.52 5.74 3.10
N GLU A 104 9.50 6.00 4.42
CA GLU A 104 10.67 6.06 5.30
C GLU A 104 11.13 4.67 5.79
N VAL A 105 10.47 3.58 5.35
CA VAL A 105 10.82 2.22 5.80
C VAL A 105 12.17 1.75 5.24
N GLY A 106 12.50 2.18 4.01
CA GLY A 106 13.73 1.81 3.31
C GLY A 106 13.93 0.31 3.11
N GLY A 107 15.10 -0.06 2.57
CA GLY A 107 15.54 -1.46 2.47
C GLY A 107 16.11 -2.00 3.78
N GLU A 108 16.85 -1.16 4.50
CA GLU A 108 17.39 -1.44 5.83
C GLU A 108 16.99 -0.31 6.79
N ARG A 109 16.51 -0.66 7.98
CA ARG A 109 16.09 0.33 9.00
C ARG A 109 16.70 0.05 10.36
N MET A 110 17.09 1.11 11.05
CA MET A 110 17.51 1.10 12.44
C MET A 110 16.58 2.00 13.25
N ILE A 111 16.12 1.51 14.41
CA ILE A 111 15.32 2.33 15.33
C ILE A 111 16.28 3.09 16.24
N ALA A 112 16.25 4.42 16.15
CA ALA A 112 16.98 5.29 17.05
C ALA A 112 16.15 5.66 18.28
N GLY A 113 16.79 6.34 19.22
CA GLY A 113 16.23 6.58 20.54
C GLY A 113 16.21 5.35 21.44
N ASP A 114 16.66 4.19 20.97
CA ASP A 114 16.71 2.98 21.79
C ASP A 114 17.60 3.15 23.04
N THR A 115 17.14 2.56 24.15
CA THR A 115 17.73 2.65 25.50
C THR A 115 17.72 1.26 26.11
N PRO A 116 18.68 0.87 26.99
CA PRO A 116 18.76 -0.48 27.54
C PRO A 116 17.46 -1.04 28.15
N ASP A 117 16.68 -0.18 28.82
CA ASP A 117 15.38 -0.54 29.41
C ASP A 117 14.18 -0.20 28.49
N GLY A 118 14.46 -0.02 27.21
CA GLY A 118 13.53 0.48 26.21
C GLY A 118 12.66 -0.62 25.58
N PRO A 119 11.63 -0.23 24.81
CA PRO A 119 10.66 -1.16 24.22
C PRO A 119 11.27 -2.24 23.31
N MET A 120 12.45 -1.97 22.74
CA MET A 120 13.14 -2.90 21.83
C MET A 120 13.80 -4.07 22.55
N HIS A 121 14.09 -3.94 23.86
CA HIS A 121 14.73 -4.98 24.66
C HIS A 121 13.76 -5.79 25.53
N ALA A 122 12.46 -5.49 25.45
CA ALA A 122 11.46 -6.29 26.13
C ALA A 122 11.42 -7.71 25.55
N GLU A 123 11.34 -8.72 26.43
CA GLU A 123 11.16 -10.11 26.04
C GLU A 123 9.67 -10.49 26.04
N PRO A 124 9.19 -11.23 25.03
CA PRO A 124 7.82 -11.73 25.04
C PRO A 124 7.65 -12.81 26.11
N ILE A 125 6.44 -12.91 26.66
CA ILE A 125 6.08 -13.91 27.67
C ILE A 125 5.78 -15.28 27.06
N ASP A 126 5.54 -15.34 25.75
CA ASP A 126 5.20 -16.54 25.01
C ASP A 126 5.71 -16.49 23.55
N ASP A 127 5.67 -17.64 22.88
CA ASP A 127 6.03 -17.77 21.46
C ASP A 127 5.07 -17.03 20.51
N ALA A 128 3.90 -16.58 21.02
CA ALA A 128 2.94 -15.81 20.24
C ALA A 128 3.33 -14.32 20.13
N GLY A 129 4.37 -13.89 20.84
CA GLY A 129 4.81 -12.49 20.86
C GLY A 129 3.92 -11.61 21.74
N THR A 130 3.28 -12.19 22.76
CA THR A 130 2.58 -11.44 23.80
C THR A 130 3.62 -10.86 24.77
N TYR A 131 3.35 -9.69 25.33
CA TYR A 131 4.19 -9.04 26.34
C TYR A 131 3.37 -8.79 27.61
N GLU A 132 4.04 -8.61 28.75
CA GLU A 132 3.37 -8.25 30.02
C GLU A 132 2.52 -6.98 29.86
N ASP A 133 3.05 -5.99 29.12
CA ASP A 133 2.32 -4.79 28.75
C ASP A 133 1.62 -4.96 27.39
N LYS A 134 0.32 -4.66 27.38
CA LYS A 134 -0.49 -4.62 26.16
C LYS A 134 0.04 -3.61 25.15
N ILE A 135 0.62 -2.49 25.60
CA ILE A 135 1.19 -1.49 24.70
C ILE A 135 2.42 -2.02 23.97
N LEU A 136 3.25 -2.83 24.64
CA LEU A 136 4.42 -3.48 24.03
C LEU A 136 3.99 -4.51 22.99
N THR A 137 2.97 -5.31 23.31
CA THR A 137 2.38 -6.26 22.36
C THR A 137 1.89 -5.54 21.09
N LYS A 138 1.19 -4.42 21.26
CA LYS A 138 0.70 -3.61 20.14
C LYS A 138 1.85 -2.97 19.35
N PHE A 139 2.84 -2.42 20.03
CA PHE A 139 4.03 -1.82 19.42
C PHE A 139 4.78 -2.83 18.54
N HIS A 140 5.10 -4.01 19.06
CA HIS A 140 5.82 -5.06 18.31
C HIS A 140 5.00 -5.60 17.14
N LYS A 141 3.68 -5.71 17.30
CA LYS A 141 2.77 -6.05 16.19
C LYS A 141 2.79 -4.99 15.09
N GLN A 142 2.68 -3.70 15.46
CA GLN A 142 2.74 -2.58 14.50
C GLN A 142 4.11 -2.50 13.82
N LEU A 143 5.20 -2.64 14.57
CA LEU A 143 6.56 -2.64 14.04
C LEU A 143 6.79 -3.78 13.04
N ASN A 144 6.26 -4.98 13.31
CA ASN A 144 6.30 -6.10 12.38
C ASN A 144 5.42 -5.86 11.14
N SER A 145 4.24 -5.27 11.30
CA SER A 145 3.36 -4.94 10.17
C SER A 145 3.90 -3.82 9.28
N ALA A 146 4.71 -2.92 9.84
CA ALA A 146 5.37 -1.84 9.12
C ALA A 146 6.58 -2.33 8.28
N LYS A 147 6.78 -3.64 8.11
CA LYS A 147 7.72 -4.19 7.13
C LYS A 147 7.09 -4.02 5.75
N MET A 148 7.84 -3.46 4.80
CA MET A 148 7.30 -3.09 3.48
C MET A 148 6.70 -4.30 2.77
N THR A 149 5.38 -4.29 2.56
CA THR A 149 4.68 -5.22 1.68
C THR A 149 4.66 -4.63 0.27
N TYR A 150 5.11 -5.39 -0.72
CA TYR A 150 5.14 -4.96 -2.14
C TYR A 150 3.89 -5.41 -2.92
N SER A 151 2.85 -5.84 -2.22
CA SER A 151 1.62 -6.30 -2.82
C SER A 151 0.60 -5.17 -2.94
N LEU A 152 -0.13 -5.12 -4.05
CA LEU A 152 -1.12 -4.07 -4.31
C LEU A 152 -2.11 -3.91 -3.16
N TYR A 153 -2.83 -4.98 -2.80
CA TYR A 153 -3.87 -4.89 -1.77
C TYR A 153 -3.31 -4.81 -0.36
N GLY A 154 -2.10 -5.33 -0.11
CA GLY A 154 -1.40 -5.12 1.15
C GLY A 154 -1.09 -3.64 1.40
N VAL A 155 -0.57 -2.94 0.38
CA VAL A 155 -0.32 -1.49 0.44
C VAL A 155 -1.63 -0.71 0.54
N LEU A 156 -2.64 -1.05 -0.28
CA LEU A 156 -3.93 -0.36 -0.25
C LEU A 156 -4.64 -0.55 1.10
N SER A 157 -4.57 -1.74 1.69
CA SER A 157 -5.13 -2.01 3.03
C SER A 157 -4.42 -1.20 4.10
N ALA A 158 -3.10 -1.07 4.04
CA ALA A 158 -2.38 -0.18 4.95
C ALA A 158 -2.78 1.29 4.79
N MET A 159 -3.04 1.74 3.55
CA MET A 159 -3.52 3.10 3.27
C MET A 159 -4.91 3.40 3.86
N GLN A 160 -5.78 2.39 3.99
CA GLN A 160 -7.11 2.54 4.62
C GLN A 160 -6.99 3.05 6.07
N ASP A 161 -6.07 2.46 6.84
CA ASP A 161 -5.89 2.77 8.27
C ASP A 161 -5.10 4.06 8.55
N TRP A 162 -4.33 4.54 7.57
CA TRP A 162 -3.44 5.67 7.75
C TRP A 162 -4.13 7.03 7.70
N ILE A 163 -3.58 7.96 8.46
CA ILE A 163 -4.03 9.34 8.58
C ILE A 163 -3.16 10.23 7.69
N SER A 164 -3.82 11.01 6.84
CA SER A 164 -3.19 12.08 6.08
C SER A 164 -3.79 13.42 6.46
N THR A 165 -2.94 14.44 6.56
CA THR A 165 -3.39 15.84 6.65
C THR A 165 -3.99 16.30 5.32
N TYR A 166 -3.41 15.86 4.20
CA TYR A 166 -3.90 16.15 2.86
C TYR A 166 -4.30 14.85 2.17
N PRO A 167 -5.59 14.65 1.85
CA PRO A 167 -6.07 13.38 1.30
C PRO A 167 -5.30 12.91 0.06
N VAL A 168 -4.90 13.83 -0.83
CA VAL A 168 -4.16 13.52 -2.09
C VAL A 168 -2.83 12.83 -1.81
N ASP A 169 -2.22 13.05 -0.64
CA ASP A 169 -0.96 12.40 -0.27
C ASP A 169 -1.09 10.89 -0.14
N LYS A 170 -2.29 10.37 0.15
CA LYS A 170 -2.53 8.92 0.14
C LYS A 170 -2.29 8.34 -1.25
N VAL A 171 -2.74 9.04 -2.29
CA VAL A 171 -2.57 8.59 -3.67
C VAL A 171 -1.14 8.79 -4.15
N ALA A 172 -0.58 9.98 -3.93
CA ALA A 172 0.75 10.35 -4.43
C ALA A 172 1.85 9.37 -4.01
N ARG A 173 1.74 8.81 -2.81
CA ARG A 173 2.75 7.90 -2.26
C ARG A 173 2.66 6.48 -2.79
N LEU A 174 1.49 6.08 -3.27
CA LEU A 174 1.31 4.79 -3.90
C LEU A 174 2.16 4.65 -5.16
N ALA A 175 2.54 5.75 -5.82
CA ALA A 175 3.44 5.74 -6.97
C ALA A 175 4.74 4.99 -6.67
N TYR A 176 5.29 5.21 -5.47
CA TYR A 176 6.49 4.53 -5.01
C TYR A 176 6.20 3.07 -4.62
N SER A 177 5.17 2.83 -3.81
CA SER A 177 4.86 1.48 -3.31
C SER A 177 4.43 0.49 -4.40
N LEU A 178 3.79 0.98 -5.47
CA LEU A 178 3.24 0.15 -6.55
C LEU A 178 4.12 0.10 -7.82
N TRP A 179 5.34 0.64 -7.75
CA TRP A 179 6.33 0.61 -8.84
C TRP A 179 5.76 1.09 -10.18
N THR A 180 5.22 2.30 -10.16
CA THR A 180 4.74 2.96 -11.38
C THR A 180 5.87 3.22 -12.37
N MET A 181 5.56 3.15 -13.68
CA MET A 181 6.52 3.37 -14.76
C MET A 181 6.90 4.86 -14.88
N ALA A 182 5.95 5.74 -14.61
CA ALA A 182 6.18 7.16 -14.39
C ALA A 182 5.43 7.62 -13.14
N ILE A 183 5.87 8.74 -12.57
CA ILE A 183 5.30 9.27 -11.34
C ILE A 183 4.39 10.45 -11.72
N PRO A 184 3.07 10.38 -11.47
CA PRO A 184 2.17 11.48 -11.73
C PRO A 184 2.55 12.73 -10.94
N ALA A 185 2.40 13.90 -11.57
CA ALA A 185 2.62 15.17 -10.89
C ALA A 185 1.58 15.38 -9.77
N TYR A 186 2.06 15.89 -8.64
CA TYR A 186 1.22 16.17 -7.49
C TYR A 186 0.57 17.55 -7.55
N TYR A 187 -0.74 17.62 -7.34
CA TYR A 187 -1.47 18.89 -7.25
C TYR A 187 -2.38 18.88 -6.03
N GLU A 188 -2.23 19.88 -5.16
CA GLU A 188 -3.01 19.97 -3.91
C GLU A 188 -4.53 20.05 -4.14
N SER A 189 -4.93 20.70 -5.24
CA SER A 189 -6.32 20.94 -5.59
C SER A 189 -6.94 19.80 -6.41
N GLN A 190 -6.18 18.77 -6.78
CA GLN A 190 -6.68 17.66 -7.58
C GLN A 190 -7.66 16.81 -6.78
N SER A 191 -8.70 16.32 -7.45
CA SER A 191 -9.61 15.37 -6.82
C SER A 191 -8.90 14.04 -6.57
N LEU A 192 -9.32 13.31 -5.53
CA LEU A 192 -8.74 12.01 -5.21
C LEU A 192 -8.91 11.00 -6.34
N GLU A 193 -10.06 11.02 -7.02
CA GLU A 193 -10.32 10.11 -8.13
C GLU A 193 -9.47 10.46 -9.36
N ASP A 194 -9.22 11.75 -9.64
CA ASP A 194 -8.35 12.15 -10.75
C ASP A 194 -6.89 11.77 -10.46
N ALA A 195 -6.42 11.98 -9.22
CA ALA A 195 -5.10 11.56 -8.81
C ALA A 195 -4.96 10.03 -8.88
N TRP A 196 -5.96 9.29 -8.42
CA TRP A 196 -5.99 7.82 -8.46
C TRP A 196 -6.01 7.32 -9.91
N THR A 197 -6.79 7.97 -10.77
CA THR A 197 -6.85 7.67 -12.20
C THR A 197 -5.50 7.90 -12.87
N ALA A 198 -4.86 9.04 -12.61
CA ALA A 198 -3.54 9.35 -13.13
C ALA A 198 -2.50 8.31 -12.66
N LEU A 199 -2.57 7.93 -11.38
CA LEU A 199 -1.69 6.91 -10.83
C LEU A 199 -1.90 5.53 -11.48
N VAL A 200 -3.15 5.05 -11.55
CA VAL A 200 -3.45 3.75 -12.16
C VAL A 200 -2.97 3.73 -13.59
N ASN A 201 -3.13 4.82 -14.35
CA ASN A 201 -2.65 4.92 -15.73
C ASN A 201 -1.13 4.75 -15.88
N GLU A 202 -0.34 4.97 -14.83
CA GLU A 202 1.12 4.81 -14.84
C GLU A 202 1.58 3.48 -14.21
N MET A 203 0.67 2.66 -13.70
CA MET A 203 1.01 1.34 -13.15
C MET A 203 1.37 0.35 -14.26
N SER A 204 2.16 -0.68 -13.91
CA SER A 204 2.48 -1.75 -14.86
C SER A 204 1.24 -2.60 -15.21
N SER A 205 1.28 -3.25 -16.38
CA SER A 205 0.23 -4.18 -16.84
C SER A 205 -0.09 -5.29 -15.83
N THR A 206 0.91 -5.73 -15.06
CA THR A 206 0.73 -6.69 -13.97
C THR A 206 -0.23 -6.17 -12.90
N ILE A 207 -0.06 -4.92 -12.46
CA ILE A 207 -0.92 -4.31 -11.44
C ILE A 207 -2.33 -4.06 -11.98
N TRP A 208 -2.47 -3.72 -13.26
CA TRP A 208 -3.78 -3.64 -13.91
C TRP A 208 -4.49 -4.98 -13.91
N GLY A 209 -3.76 -6.06 -14.18
CA GLY A 209 -4.26 -7.41 -14.05
C GLY A 209 -4.76 -7.73 -12.64
N GLU A 210 -4.01 -7.34 -11.62
CA GLU A 210 -4.43 -7.52 -10.23
C GLU A 210 -5.68 -6.71 -9.87
N LEU A 211 -5.85 -5.50 -10.43
CA LEU A 211 -7.07 -4.70 -10.25
C LEU A 211 -8.27 -5.36 -10.96
N LEU A 212 -8.10 -5.76 -12.22
CA LEU A 212 -9.14 -6.36 -13.05
C LEU A 212 -9.64 -7.71 -12.51
N PHE A 213 -8.72 -8.61 -12.15
CA PHE A 213 -9.07 -10.00 -11.83
C PHE A 213 -9.32 -10.26 -10.35
N ARG A 214 -8.81 -9.43 -9.45
CA ARG A 214 -8.94 -9.68 -8.00
C ARG A 214 -9.96 -8.78 -7.32
N TYR A 215 -10.24 -7.59 -7.85
CA TYR A 215 -11.27 -6.73 -7.25
C TYR A 215 -12.66 -7.20 -7.70
N PRO A 216 -13.58 -7.54 -6.76
CA PRO A 216 -14.78 -8.27 -7.11
C PRO A 216 -15.93 -7.43 -7.66
N GLU A 217 -15.90 -6.11 -7.44
CA GLU A 217 -16.98 -5.22 -7.88
C GLU A 217 -16.59 -4.40 -9.10
N PRO A 218 -17.55 -4.05 -9.98
CA PRO A 218 -17.28 -3.09 -11.04
C PRO A 218 -16.95 -1.71 -10.46
N GLY A 219 -16.07 -0.99 -11.15
CA GLY A 219 -15.71 0.39 -10.82
C GLY A 219 -16.93 1.32 -10.77
N THR A 220 -16.98 2.20 -9.76
CA THR A 220 -18.02 3.26 -9.71
C THR A 220 -17.66 4.48 -10.54
N GLY A 221 -16.39 4.66 -10.90
CA GLY A 221 -15.91 5.77 -11.73
C GLY A 221 -16.18 5.61 -13.23
N CYS A 222 -15.41 6.34 -14.04
CA CYS A 222 -15.52 6.34 -15.51
C CYS A 222 -15.13 5.01 -16.14
N LYS A 223 -14.24 4.24 -15.50
CA LYS A 223 -13.78 2.92 -15.94
C LYS A 223 -14.37 1.85 -15.03
N LYS A 224 -15.02 0.84 -15.61
CA LYS A 224 -15.66 -0.27 -14.86
C LYS A 224 -14.70 -1.40 -14.48
N TRP A 225 -13.59 -1.53 -15.19
CA TRP A 225 -12.64 -2.63 -15.03
C TRP A 225 -11.74 -2.52 -13.80
N ARG A 226 -11.66 -1.32 -13.19
CA ARG A 226 -10.89 -1.05 -11.98
C ARG A 226 -11.77 -0.40 -10.91
N PRO A 227 -11.44 -0.55 -9.62
CA PRO A 227 -12.13 0.19 -8.56
C PRO A 227 -11.84 1.69 -8.63
N SER A 228 -12.80 2.49 -8.16
CA SER A 228 -12.58 3.89 -7.81
C SER A 228 -11.74 4.03 -6.54
N TRP A 229 -11.23 5.24 -6.29
CA TRP A 229 -10.52 5.54 -5.05
C TRP A 229 -11.39 5.29 -3.82
N GLU A 230 -12.65 5.71 -3.86
CA GLU A 230 -13.62 5.48 -2.78
C GLU A 230 -13.80 3.98 -2.49
N GLN A 231 -14.00 3.17 -3.54
CA GLN A 231 -14.10 1.72 -3.43
C GLN A 231 -12.87 1.08 -2.79
N VAL A 232 -11.67 1.53 -3.16
CA VAL A 232 -10.42 1.05 -2.58
C VAL A 232 -10.29 1.43 -1.11
N MET A 233 -10.82 2.58 -0.71
CA MET A 233 -10.63 3.11 0.64
C MET A 233 -11.69 2.66 1.65
N GLU A 234 -12.90 2.35 1.18
CA GLU A 234 -14.04 2.05 2.06
C GLU A 234 -14.43 0.57 2.11
N LYS A 235 -14.08 -0.20 1.08
CA LYS A 235 -14.49 -1.61 0.98
C LYS A 235 -13.40 -2.58 1.44
N PRO A 236 -13.78 -3.77 1.92
CA PRO A 236 -12.84 -4.84 2.19
C PRO A 236 -12.03 -5.19 0.93
N LEU A 237 -10.70 -5.23 1.06
CA LEU A 237 -9.80 -5.52 -0.04
C LEU A 237 -9.49 -7.03 -0.13
N PRO A 238 -9.22 -7.55 -1.34
CA PRO A 238 -8.72 -8.92 -1.54
C PRO A 238 -7.46 -9.21 -0.71
N LYS A 239 -7.32 -10.46 -0.25
CA LYS A 239 -6.14 -10.88 0.52
C LYS A 239 -5.00 -11.28 -0.43
N ASP A 240 -3.77 -10.93 -0.07
CA ASP A 240 -2.58 -11.19 -0.91
C ASP A 240 -2.15 -12.66 -1.02
N LYS A 241 -2.83 -13.57 -0.34
CA LYS A 241 -2.54 -15.01 -0.43
C LYS A 241 -3.07 -15.66 -1.70
N ASP A 242 -3.87 -14.92 -2.48
CA ASP A 242 -4.46 -15.41 -3.72
C ASP A 242 -3.51 -15.15 -4.91
N LEU A 243 -3.46 -16.12 -5.82
CA LEU A 243 -2.58 -16.19 -7.01
C LEU A 243 -2.35 -14.82 -7.67
N LYS A 244 -1.09 -14.51 -7.98
CA LYS A 244 -0.78 -13.37 -8.86
C LYS A 244 -1.34 -13.67 -10.24
N ALA A 245 -2.31 -12.86 -10.68
CA ALA A 245 -2.81 -12.92 -12.04
C ALA A 245 -1.71 -12.39 -12.97
N LEU A 246 -1.13 -13.24 -13.82
CA LEU A 246 -0.43 -12.75 -15.00
C LEU A 246 -1.48 -12.49 -16.06
N SER A 247 -1.94 -11.26 -16.14
CA SER A 247 -2.60 -10.77 -17.34
C SER A 247 -1.82 -9.58 -17.88
N TRP A 248 -1.51 -9.64 -19.16
CA TRP A 248 -1.03 -8.51 -19.92
C TRP A 248 -2.27 -7.71 -20.33
N VAL A 249 -2.67 -6.77 -19.47
CA VAL A 249 -3.58 -5.71 -19.88
C VAL A 249 -2.72 -4.70 -20.62
N GLU A 250 -2.99 -4.51 -21.91
CA GLU A 250 -2.27 -3.56 -22.75
C GLU A 250 -3.14 -2.33 -23.00
N ARG A 251 -2.48 -1.21 -23.27
CA ARG A 251 -3.16 0.06 -23.47
C ARG A 251 -3.18 0.44 -24.94
N ASP A 252 -4.36 0.87 -25.37
CA ASP A 252 -4.61 1.89 -26.38
C ASP A 252 -5.69 2.84 -25.79
N ASP A 253 -6.16 3.85 -26.53
CA ASP A 253 -7.19 4.82 -26.08
C ASP A 253 -8.46 4.15 -25.46
N ASP A 254 -8.72 2.88 -25.78
CA ASP A 254 -9.91 2.12 -25.36
C ASP A 254 -9.70 1.04 -24.28
N ASP A 255 -8.50 0.85 -23.73
CA ASP A 255 -8.12 -0.22 -22.76
C ASP A 255 -8.50 -1.66 -23.22
N TRP A 256 -7.53 -2.52 -23.54
CA TRP A 256 -7.80 -3.85 -24.10
C TRP A 256 -7.16 -4.98 -23.28
N TYR A 257 -7.92 -6.07 -23.16
CA TYR A 257 -7.47 -7.29 -22.49
C TYR A 257 -7.13 -8.36 -23.52
N HIS A 258 -5.93 -8.93 -23.43
CA HIS A 258 -5.54 -10.10 -24.21
C HIS A 258 -5.33 -11.31 -23.31
N GLY A 259 -6.18 -12.32 -23.44
CA GLY A 259 -6.01 -13.59 -22.76
C GLY A 259 -7.18 -14.55 -22.93
N PRO A 260 -7.17 -15.68 -22.19
CA PRO A 260 -8.23 -16.68 -22.23
C PRO A 260 -9.62 -16.07 -22.04
N CYS A 261 -10.56 -16.47 -22.89
CA CYS A 261 -11.92 -15.99 -22.91
C CYS A 261 -12.89 -17.14 -23.17
N ILE A 262 -13.96 -17.21 -22.39
CA ILE A 262 -15.16 -17.97 -22.70
C ILE A 262 -16.23 -16.93 -23.03
N GLU A 263 -16.61 -16.85 -24.31
CA GLU A 263 -17.51 -15.78 -24.79
C GLU A 263 -18.89 -15.85 -24.13
N ARG A 264 -19.39 -17.06 -23.88
CA ARG A 264 -20.74 -17.32 -23.39
C ARG A 264 -20.74 -18.47 -22.38
N GLY A 265 -20.90 -18.13 -21.10
CA GLY A 265 -21.13 -19.09 -20.03
C GLY A 265 -22.31 -18.65 -19.15
N PHE A 266 -23.23 -19.56 -18.88
CA PHE A 266 -24.33 -19.32 -17.96
C PHE A 266 -23.87 -19.57 -16.53
N VAL A 267 -23.92 -18.53 -15.69
CA VAL A 267 -23.56 -18.62 -14.28
C VAL A 267 -24.82 -18.79 -13.46
N HIS A 268 -24.90 -19.87 -12.68
CA HIS A 268 -26.07 -20.19 -11.86
C HIS A 268 -25.70 -20.25 -10.36
N GLY A 269 -26.61 -19.82 -9.49
CA GLY A 269 -26.51 -19.99 -8.04
C GLY A 269 -25.61 -18.99 -7.28
N LEU A 270 -25.02 -17.99 -7.95
CA LEU A 270 -24.20 -16.93 -7.32
C LEU A 270 -24.94 -15.60 -7.13
N ALA A 271 -26.25 -15.56 -7.38
CA ALA A 271 -27.05 -14.33 -7.32
C ALA A 271 -27.25 -13.77 -5.89
N VAL A 272 -27.18 -14.63 -4.87
CA VAL A 272 -27.24 -14.20 -3.48
C VAL A 272 -25.83 -13.92 -2.96
N GLY A 273 -25.63 -12.75 -2.35
CA GLY A 273 -24.38 -12.43 -1.66
C GLY A 273 -24.08 -13.44 -0.55
N GLY A 274 -22.82 -13.78 -0.36
CA GLY A 274 -22.43 -14.78 0.65
C GLY A 274 -22.05 -14.16 1.99
N GLU A 275 -21.76 -15.05 2.95
CA GLU A 275 -21.23 -14.67 4.25
C GLU A 275 -19.72 -14.43 4.18
N GLU A 276 -19.25 -13.43 4.93
CA GLU A 276 -17.84 -13.05 4.93
C GLU A 276 -16.94 -14.22 5.33
N GLY A 277 -15.90 -14.47 4.52
CA GLY A 277 -14.96 -15.58 4.74
C GLY A 277 -15.43 -16.95 4.25
N ILE A 278 -16.64 -17.05 3.69
CA ILE A 278 -17.15 -18.31 3.11
C ILE A 278 -17.13 -18.22 1.58
N ASN A 279 -16.45 -19.19 0.97
CA ASN A 279 -16.43 -19.34 -0.49
C ASN A 279 -17.78 -19.85 -0.99
N ARG A 280 -18.27 -19.28 -2.10
CA ARG A 280 -19.51 -19.71 -2.75
C ARG A 280 -19.19 -20.63 -3.91
N CYS A 281 -19.50 -21.92 -3.77
CA CYS A 281 -19.28 -22.94 -4.80
C CYS A 281 -20.58 -23.18 -5.58
N ARG A 282 -20.55 -23.01 -6.89
CA ARG A 282 -21.71 -23.13 -7.78
C ARG A 282 -21.31 -23.65 -9.16
N GLU A 283 -22.17 -23.48 -10.16
CA GLU A 283 -22.02 -24.07 -11.49
C GLU A 283 -21.91 -23.00 -12.57
N LEU A 284 -21.00 -23.26 -13.51
CA LEU A 284 -20.88 -22.58 -14.79
C LEU A 284 -21.24 -23.57 -15.88
N VAL A 285 -22.18 -23.22 -16.74
CA VAL A 285 -22.55 -24.03 -17.91
C VAL A 285 -22.04 -23.34 -19.17
N VAL A 286 -21.26 -24.07 -19.97
CA VAL A 286 -20.67 -23.59 -21.23
C VAL A 286 -21.10 -24.52 -22.36
N GLU A 287 -21.40 -23.97 -23.53
CA GLU A 287 -21.72 -24.73 -24.73
C GLU A 287 -20.48 -24.84 -25.62
N ASP A 288 -20.15 -26.05 -26.07
CA ASP A 288 -19.05 -26.26 -27.01
C ASP A 288 -19.45 -26.00 -28.47
N THR A 289 -18.50 -26.21 -29.40
CA THR A 289 -18.73 -26.02 -30.83
C THR A 289 -19.78 -26.95 -31.43
N ASP A 290 -20.05 -28.08 -30.77
CA ASP A 290 -21.04 -29.09 -31.18
C ASP A 290 -22.40 -28.88 -30.51
N ARG A 291 -22.58 -27.77 -29.78
CA ARG A 291 -23.78 -27.42 -29.02
C ARG A 291 -24.07 -28.32 -27.83
N ILE A 292 -23.03 -28.94 -27.28
CA ILE A 292 -23.13 -29.75 -26.07
C ILE A 292 -22.83 -28.87 -24.86
N SER A 293 -23.73 -28.88 -23.89
CA SER A 293 -23.55 -28.17 -22.62
C SER A 293 -22.64 -28.96 -21.68
N HIS A 294 -21.64 -28.28 -21.14
CA HIS A 294 -20.71 -28.77 -20.13
C HIS A 294 -20.87 -27.95 -18.86
N ALA A 295 -20.98 -28.62 -17.70
CA ALA A 295 -21.10 -27.97 -16.40
C ALA A 295 -19.79 -28.09 -15.61
N PHE A 296 -19.30 -26.97 -15.09
CA PHE A 296 -18.10 -26.87 -14.29
C PHE A 296 -18.43 -26.32 -12.92
N SER A 297 -17.80 -26.85 -11.87
CA SER A 297 -17.87 -26.23 -10.55
C SER A 297 -16.98 -24.97 -10.53
N ILE A 298 -17.57 -23.85 -10.13
CA ILE A 298 -16.89 -22.56 -9.95
C ILE A 298 -16.94 -22.12 -8.50
N THR A 299 -15.97 -21.32 -8.07
CA THR A 299 -15.88 -20.79 -6.71
C THR A 299 -15.67 -19.29 -6.75
N ALA A 300 -16.52 -18.55 -6.05
CA ALA A 300 -16.32 -17.13 -5.78
C ALA A 300 -15.85 -16.95 -4.32
N SER A 301 -14.66 -16.38 -4.13
CA SER A 301 -14.10 -16.03 -2.81
C SER A 301 -14.62 -14.69 -2.26
N HIS A 302 -15.35 -13.94 -3.07
CA HIS A 302 -15.95 -12.66 -2.71
C HIS A 302 -17.46 -12.77 -2.45
N GLN A 303 -17.97 -11.78 -1.71
CA GLN A 303 -19.38 -11.73 -1.31
C GLN A 303 -20.27 -10.90 -2.24
N TYR A 304 -19.68 -10.21 -3.21
CA TYR A 304 -20.43 -9.48 -4.23
C TYR A 304 -21.34 -10.45 -5.03
N PRO A 305 -22.66 -10.19 -5.11
CA PRO A 305 -23.60 -11.05 -5.83
C PRO A 305 -23.33 -11.02 -7.34
N ILE A 306 -23.40 -12.18 -7.98
CA ILE A 306 -23.30 -12.33 -9.43
C ILE A 306 -24.66 -12.84 -9.90
N PRO A 307 -25.52 -11.98 -10.49
CA PRO A 307 -26.84 -12.37 -10.97
C PRO A 307 -26.79 -13.60 -11.88
N GLU A 308 -27.85 -14.40 -11.90
CA GLU A 308 -27.90 -15.52 -12.84
C GLU A 308 -28.16 -15.00 -14.25
N ASP A 309 -27.14 -15.13 -15.11
CA ASP A 309 -27.19 -14.64 -16.47
C ASP A 309 -26.08 -15.29 -17.32
N MET A 310 -26.08 -14.95 -18.60
CA MET A 310 -25.00 -15.21 -19.54
C MET A 310 -23.88 -14.20 -19.36
N TYR A 311 -22.67 -14.69 -19.12
CA TYR A 311 -21.47 -13.86 -18.96
C TYR A 311 -20.41 -14.24 -19.98
N THR A 312 -19.59 -13.26 -20.34
CA THR A 312 -18.28 -13.48 -20.91
C THR A 312 -17.28 -13.61 -19.76
N LEU A 313 -16.55 -14.72 -19.71
CA LEU A 313 -15.56 -14.98 -18.67
C LEU A 313 -14.17 -14.76 -19.23
N HIS A 314 -13.45 -13.81 -18.65
CA HIS A 314 -12.03 -13.59 -18.91
C HIS A 314 -11.22 -14.32 -17.83
N GLY A 315 -10.16 -15.03 -18.22
CA GLY A 315 -9.30 -15.75 -17.29
C GLY A 315 -7.84 -15.37 -17.46
N SER A 316 -7.11 -15.13 -16.37
CA SER A 316 -5.66 -14.88 -16.40
C SER A 316 -4.85 -16.17 -16.38
N ASN A 317 -3.64 -16.17 -16.93
CA ASN A 317 -2.71 -17.28 -16.70
C ASN A 317 -2.23 -17.27 -15.23
N PRO A 318 -2.23 -18.41 -14.52
CA PRO A 318 -1.69 -18.45 -13.17
C PRO A 318 -0.17 -18.22 -13.19
N PHE A 319 0.33 -17.26 -12.38
CA PHE A 319 1.76 -17.15 -12.13
C PHE A 319 2.22 -18.27 -11.19
N ASN A 320 2.69 -19.40 -11.73
CA ASN A 320 3.36 -20.41 -10.92
C ASN A 320 4.84 -20.06 -10.79
N TRP A 321 5.27 -19.62 -9.60
CA TRP A 321 6.69 -19.67 -9.22
C TRP A 321 7.17 -21.12 -9.03
N GLU A 322 6.23 -22.06 -8.84
CA GLU A 322 6.51 -23.48 -8.75
C GLU A 322 6.11 -24.20 -10.03
N ASN A 323 7.06 -24.31 -10.96
CA ASN A 323 7.06 -25.38 -11.95
C ASN A 323 7.16 -26.74 -11.22
N LYS A 324 6.02 -27.26 -10.74
CA LYS A 324 5.88 -28.69 -10.37
C LYS A 324 4.42 -29.12 -10.17
N ILE A 325 3.52 -28.83 -11.11
CA ILE A 325 2.32 -29.67 -11.26
C ILE A 325 2.65 -30.72 -12.31
N ARG A 326 3.10 -31.89 -11.83
CA ARG A 326 2.99 -33.13 -12.61
C ARG A 326 1.51 -33.32 -12.89
N LEU A 327 1.13 -33.19 -14.15
CA LEU A 327 -0.11 -33.76 -14.67
C LEU A 327 -0.06 -35.28 -14.44
N THR A 328 -0.66 -35.77 -13.36
CA THR A 328 -1.13 -37.15 -13.32
C THR A 328 -2.49 -37.16 -13.99
N GLN A 329 -2.47 -37.64 -15.24
CA GLN A 329 -3.64 -38.16 -15.95
C GLN A 329 -4.34 -39.21 -15.08
N TYR A 330 -5.66 -39.10 -14.98
CA TYR A 330 -6.56 -40.25 -14.90
C TYR A 330 -7.76 -39.98 -15.79
#